data_AF-A0A938MF99-F1
#
_entry.id   AF-A0A938MF99-F1
#
_cell.length_a   1.000
_cell.length_b   1.000
_cell.length_c   1.000
_cell.angle_alpha   90.00
_cell.angle_beta   90.00
_cell.angle_gamma   90.00
#
_symmetry.space_group_name_H-M   'P 1'
#
loop_
_entity.id
_entity.type
_entity.pdbx_description
1 polymer ?
#
loop_
_entity_poly.entity_id
_entity_poly.type
_entity_poly.pdbx_seq_one_letter_code
_entity_poly.pdbx_strand_id
1 'polypeptide(L)'
;MASHPRQLRVKARADLEVVRQTHGGLSYYVLKDPVSLRYFRMGQTEYEIFRRLDGKTTFPQIREELGRTSETAEMTLEEIAGFVGRLRQSNLIDYVGSGEDETLYRRAKAKRRAKIKGWLENYVFINFSLVDPDRFFTWLLPYVRFFWTRGFLIAWFLTFCLAVWLAIGHRGELNWGLDRILAPKNLLYLWVAIIIVKTLHEFAHGMTCKYFGGEVHEMGLLLLVFTPCFYCNVSNAWIFMEKSKRLWVSASGIFFEVFIAQLALFGWLLAPPGVLNSIFYNLMTVASVSTILFNANPLLRYDGYYILADFLEMPNLRLNSTMYMAYLAKRYLLRMKVKRDESIPVRERIVFVIYGFCSFWYRIIIVIGIVVIVASRFLVIGVALAILEAWILLFRPVVRTFKYVYFSPETAEVRTKSIAYGCGAAVVLIVVLGLWRAPHSITATCVVEPIDMKVIRAKTPGFVSKVHAHEAERVAANADLLTLENEDLSLQLIKLEKDLILREREIILYRGQGDAAMVKLSERARQQALRDLDWVRQQIAELRIVSPITGTVLTPHLEGLEQSYVGRGQEVCRVGDMTTAAIRIEVHENEITDVEV
;
A
#
# COMPACT_ATOMS: atom_id res chain seq x y z
N MET A 1 -1.26 -44.03 44.14
CA MET A 1 -1.75 -43.66 45.48
C MET A 1 -2.05 -42.18 45.50
N ALA A 2 -3.31 -41.81 45.71
CA ALA A 2 -3.79 -40.43 45.67
C ALA A 2 -3.56 -39.75 47.02
N SER A 3 -2.44 -39.05 47.18
CA SER A 3 -2.28 -38.07 48.26
C SER A 3 -3.30 -36.94 48.04
N HIS A 4 -4.20 -36.74 49.00
CA HIS A 4 -5.14 -35.62 48.97
C HIS A 4 -4.41 -34.30 48.68
N PRO A 5 -4.94 -33.41 47.81
CA PRO A 5 -4.29 -32.15 47.47
C PRO A 5 -4.06 -31.22 48.68
N ARG A 6 -4.64 -31.53 49.83
CA ARG A 6 -4.58 -30.74 51.08
C ARG A 6 -3.26 -30.85 51.86
N GLN A 7 -2.38 -31.80 51.55
CA GLN A 7 -1.12 -32.02 52.30
C GLN A 7 0.16 -31.90 51.44
N LEU A 8 0.01 -31.45 50.19
CA LEU A 8 1.14 -31.32 49.27
C LEU A 8 2.03 -30.14 49.69
N ARG A 9 3.30 -30.44 49.98
CA ARG A 9 4.35 -29.45 50.25
C ARG A 9 5.05 -29.10 48.95
N VAL A 10 5.05 -27.81 48.64
CA VAL A 10 5.55 -27.29 47.36
C VAL A 10 6.52 -26.16 47.66
N LYS A 11 7.65 -26.17 46.97
CA LYS A 11 8.70 -25.15 47.12
C LYS A 11 8.80 -24.33 45.84
N ALA A 12 8.80 -23.01 45.95
CA ALA A 12 9.14 -22.12 44.85
C ALA A 12 10.62 -22.28 44.47
N ARG A 13 10.91 -22.28 43.17
CA ARG A 13 12.29 -22.31 42.66
C ARG A 13 13.06 -21.07 43.13
N ALA A 14 14.28 -21.28 43.64
CA ALA A 14 15.07 -20.23 44.31
C ALA A 14 15.77 -19.28 43.34
N ASP A 15 15.88 -19.64 42.06
CA ASP A 15 16.53 -18.87 41.01
C ASP A 15 15.60 -17.82 40.36
N LEU A 16 14.34 -17.75 40.77
CA LEU A 16 13.34 -16.86 40.19
C LEU A 16 13.55 -15.41 40.66
N GLU A 17 13.75 -14.48 39.72
CA GLU A 17 13.82 -13.05 40.02
C GLU A 17 12.41 -12.47 40.08
N VAL A 18 12.08 -11.75 41.16
CA VAL A 18 10.77 -11.09 41.31
C VAL A 18 10.93 -9.58 41.40
N VAL A 19 10.25 -8.87 40.50
CA VAL A 19 10.23 -7.40 40.48
C VAL A 19 8.80 -6.92 40.75
N ARG A 20 8.64 -6.11 41.80
CA ARG A 20 7.37 -5.44 42.09
C ARG A 20 7.16 -4.30 41.09
N GLN A 21 6.01 -4.25 40.43
CA GLN A 21 5.61 -3.20 39.50
C GLN A 21 4.27 -2.59 39.91
N THR A 22 4.14 -1.28 39.83
CA THR A 22 2.86 -0.57 40.00
C THR A 22 2.30 -0.19 38.65
N HIS A 23 1.05 -0.55 38.40
CA HIS A 23 0.40 -0.43 37.09
C HIS A 23 -1.06 -0.02 37.29
N GLY A 24 -1.49 1.13 36.75
CA GLY A 24 -2.86 1.63 36.95
C GLY A 24 -3.28 1.83 38.42
N GLY A 25 -2.34 2.06 39.34
CA GLY A 25 -2.59 2.19 40.79
C GLY A 25 -2.63 0.87 41.57
N LEU A 26 -2.58 -0.28 40.89
CA LEU A 26 -2.52 -1.61 41.50
C LEU A 26 -1.07 -2.15 41.48
N SER A 27 -0.65 -2.81 42.56
CA SER A 27 0.66 -3.46 42.65
C SER A 27 0.61 -4.88 42.08
N TYR A 28 1.46 -5.17 41.10
CA TYR A 28 1.70 -6.49 40.53
C TYR A 28 3.14 -6.93 40.78
N TYR A 29 3.39 -8.23 40.74
CA TYR A 29 4.74 -8.80 40.82
C TYR A 29 5.03 -9.56 39.53
N VAL A 30 6.11 -9.18 38.84
CA VAL A 30 6.57 -9.87 37.62
C VAL A 30 7.70 -10.80 38.01
N LEU A 31 7.51 -12.08 37.71
CA LEU A 31 8.45 -13.14 38.01
C LEU A 31 9.14 -13.59 36.73
N LYS A 32 10.47 -13.58 36.75
CA LYS A 32 11.34 -13.96 35.64
C LYS A 32 11.98 -15.31 35.95
N ASP A 33 11.78 -16.27 35.06
CA ASP A 33 12.53 -17.53 35.09
C ASP A 33 13.83 -17.35 34.29
N PRO A 34 15.01 -17.34 34.94
CA PRO A 34 16.28 -17.09 34.25
C PRO A 34 16.67 -18.21 33.29
N VAL A 35 16.13 -19.42 33.47
CA VAL A 35 16.44 -20.59 32.64
C VAL A 35 15.55 -20.64 31.40
N SER A 36 14.26 -20.36 31.56
CA SER A 36 13.31 -20.39 30.43
C SER A 36 13.09 -19.04 29.77
N LEU A 37 13.63 -17.95 30.34
CA LEU A 37 13.46 -16.55 29.92
C LEU A 37 11.98 -16.14 29.77
N ARG A 38 11.11 -16.73 30.59
CA ARG A 38 9.66 -16.46 30.60
C ARG A 38 9.29 -15.54 31.75
N TYR A 39 8.28 -14.72 31.50
CA TYR A 39 7.76 -13.73 32.43
C TYR A 39 6.34 -14.10 32.86
N PHE A 40 6.09 -14.03 34.15
CA PHE A 40 4.78 -14.31 34.74
C PHE A 40 4.36 -13.12 35.60
N ARG A 41 3.20 -12.53 35.31
CA ARG A 41 2.63 -11.47 36.15
C ARG A 41 1.69 -12.09 37.18
N MET A 42 1.85 -11.69 38.44
CA MET A 42 1.04 -12.12 39.57
C MET A 42 0.45 -10.89 40.27
N GLY A 43 -0.78 -11.03 40.75
CA GLY A 43 -1.38 -10.05 41.66
C GLY A 43 -0.70 -10.04 43.04
N GLN A 44 -1.09 -9.09 43.89
CA GLN A 44 -0.55 -8.99 45.25
C GLN A 44 -0.86 -10.25 46.10
N THR A 45 -2.09 -10.74 46.06
CA THR A 45 -2.51 -11.96 46.76
C THR A 45 -1.79 -13.21 46.22
N GLU A 46 -1.61 -13.31 44.90
CA GLU A 46 -0.90 -14.42 44.27
C GLU A 46 0.59 -14.42 44.65
N TYR A 47 1.22 -13.24 44.76
CA TYR A 47 2.60 -13.13 45.23
C TYR A 47 2.76 -13.50 46.71
N GLU A 48 1.79 -13.15 47.55
CA GLU A 48 1.76 -13.53 48.95
C GLU A 48 1.63 -15.05 49.15
N ILE A 49 0.88 -15.73 48.29
CA ILE A 49 0.87 -17.21 48.24
C ILE A 49 2.24 -17.70 47.79
N PHE A 50 2.78 -17.16 46.70
CA PHE A 50 4.05 -17.58 46.12
C PHE A 50 5.22 -17.48 47.11
N ARG A 51 5.33 -16.38 47.86
CA ARG A 51 6.35 -16.18 48.89
C ARG A 51 6.29 -17.20 50.03
N ARG A 52 5.10 -17.76 50.29
CA ARG A 52 4.86 -18.76 51.33
C ARG A 52 4.99 -20.20 50.84
N LEU A 53 5.33 -20.43 49.57
CA LEU A 53 5.66 -21.77 49.04
C LEU A 53 7.12 -22.13 49.39
N ASP A 54 7.39 -22.38 50.66
CA ASP A 54 8.74 -22.67 51.18
C ASP A 54 9.08 -24.17 51.26
N GLY A 55 8.13 -25.04 50.90
CA GLY A 55 8.24 -26.49 51.02
C GLY A 55 7.92 -27.05 52.41
N LYS A 56 7.51 -26.22 53.38
CA LYS A 56 7.15 -26.61 54.75
C LYS A 56 5.69 -26.34 55.07
N THR A 57 5.12 -25.24 54.60
CA THR A 57 3.71 -24.85 54.77
C THR A 57 2.76 -25.65 53.87
N THR A 58 1.60 -26.01 54.41
CA THR A 58 0.52 -26.70 53.67
C THR A 58 -0.53 -25.71 53.18
N PHE A 59 -1.27 -26.04 52.11
CA PHE A 59 -2.29 -25.12 51.55
C PHE A 59 -3.35 -24.63 52.56
N PRO A 60 -3.84 -25.45 53.52
CA PRO A 60 -4.73 -24.97 54.57
C PRO A 60 -4.08 -23.94 55.50
N GLN A 61 -2.79 -24.09 55.81
CA GLN A 61 -2.03 -23.14 56.64
C GLN A 61 -1.78 -21.83 55.90
N ILE A 62 -1.44 -21.90 54.60
CA ILE A 62 -1.28 -20.71 53.76
C ILE A 62 -2.60 -19.90 53.74
N ARG A 63 -3.74 -20.56 53.65
CA ARG A 63 -5.06 -19.90 53.71
C ARG A 63 -5.32 -19.26 55.08
N GLU A 64 -5.05 -19.97 56.17
CA GLU A 64 -5.26 -19.45 57.52
C GLU A 64 -4.38 -18.23 57.80
N GLU A 65 -3.13 -18.25 57.33
CA GLU A 65 -2.20 -17.12 57.43
C GLU A 65 -2.60 -15.94 56.53
N LEU A 66 -3.04 -16.19 55.30
CA LEU A 66 -3.55 -15.13 54.41
C LEU A 66 -4.75 -14.41 55.03
N GLY A 67 -5.68 -15.17 55.64
CA GLY A 67 -6.83 -14.62 56.35
C GLY A 67 -6.48 -13.79 57.60
N ARG A 68 -5.28 -13.94 58.16
CA ARG A 68 -4.77 -13.12 59.27
C ARG A 68 -4.03 -11.86 58.82
N THR A 69 -3.47 -11.84 57.61
CA THR A 69 -2.51 -10.79 57.20
C THR A 69 -3.07 -9.76 56.22
N SER A 70 -4.10 -10.12 55.44
CA SER A 70 -4.55 -9.30 54.31
C SER A 70 -6.06 -9.06 54.36
N GLU A 71 -6.49 -7.80 54.26
CA GLU A 71 -7.90 -7.37 54.07
C GLU A 71 -8.51 -7.82 52.74
N THR A 72 -7.79 -8.63 51.96
CA THR A 72 -8.11 -8.97 50.57
C THR A 72 -8.71 -10.37 50.50
N ALA A 73 -10.01 -10.42 50.13
CA ALA A 73 -10.82 -11.54 49.65
C ALA A 73 -10.38 -12.97 50.03
N GLU A 74 -11.25 -13.68 50.76
CA GLU A 74 -11.16 -15.10 51.09
C GLU A 74 -10.99 -15.99 49.84
N MET A 75 -9.76 -16.19 49.37
CA MET A 75 -9.48 -17.17 48.32
C MET A 75 -9.79 -18.58 48.82
N THR A 76 -10.53 -19.32 48.01
CA THR A 76 -10.87 -20.71 48.31
C THR A 76 -9.65 -21.62 48.19
N LEU A 77 -9.66 -22.75 48.89
CA LEU A 77 -8.63 -23.79 48.76
C LEU A 77 -8.47 -24.29 47.32
N GLU A 78 -9.55 -24.25 46.53
CA GLU A 78 -9.57 -24.64 45.12
C GLU A 78 -8.84 -23.60 44.24
N GLU A 79 -9.01 -22.31 44.51
CA GLU A 79 -8.28 -21.25 43.81
C GLU A 79 -6.78 -21.28 44.10
N ILE A 80 -6.39 -21.54 45.36
CA ILE A 80 -4.97 -21.74 45.74
C ILE A 80 -4.41 -22.97 45.01
N ALA A 81 -5.12 -24.10 45.04
CA ALA A 81 -4.71 -25.32 44.33
C ALA A 81 -4.64 -25.10 42.81
N GLY A 82 -5.57 -24.34 42.24
CA GLY A 82 -5.59 -23.94 40.84
C GLY A 82 -4.38 -23.07 40.47
N PHE A 83 -4.05 -22.08 41.30
CA PHE A 83 -2.88 -21.21 41.12
C PHE A 83 -1.57 -22.01 41.20
N VAL A 84 -1.40 -22.86 42.22
CA VAL A 84 -0.24 -23.76 42.33
C VAL A 84 -0.19 -24.72 41.14
N GLY A 85 -1.34 -25.18 40.64
CA GLY A 85 -1.45 -25.94 39.40
C GLY A 85 -0.92 -25.19 38.17
N ARG A 86 -1.21 -23.89 38.04
CA ARG A 86 -0.66 -23.03 36.96
C ARG A 86 0.86 -22.85 37.09
N LEU A 87 1.36 -22.65 38.31
CA LEU A 87 2.80 -22.59 38.58
C LEU A 87 3.49 -23.92 38.22
N ARG A 88 2.84 -25.06 38.52
CA ARG A 88 3.33 -26.40 38.16
C ARG A 88 3.41 -26.59 36.65
N GLN A 89 2.38 -26.18 35.92
CA GLN A 89 2.38 -26.27 34.45
C GLN A 89 3.48 -25.39 33.83
N SER A 90 3.91 -24.37 34.57
CA SER A 90 4.94 -23.41 34.17
C SER A 90 6.35 -23.76 34.66
N ASN A 91 6.55 -24.88 35.37
CA ASN A 91 7.83 -25.30 35.97
C ASN A 91 8.45 -24.26 36.92
N LEU A 92 7.63 -23.53 37.68
CA LEU A 92 8.08 -22.51 38.63
C LEU A 92 8.18 -23.03 40.08
N ILE A 93 7.85 -24.31 40.29
CA ILE A 93 7.78 -24.94 41.62
C ILE A 93 8.35 -26.36 41.59
N ASP A 94 9.05 -26.71 42.67
CA ASP A 94 9.62 -28.03 42.94
C ASP A 94 8.79 -28.74 44.01
N TYR A 95 8.64 -30.07 43.86
CA TYR A 95 7.96 -30.91 44.84
C TYR A 95 8.97 -31.57 45.77
N VAL A 96 8.71 -31.53 47.07
CA VAL A 96 9.48 -32.30 48.06
C VAL A 96 8.77 -33.65 48.24
N GLY A 97 9.10 -34.65 47.41
CA GLY A 97 8.56 -36.01 47.55
C GLY A 97 8.50 -36.82 46.24
N SER A 98 8.99 -38.06 46.33
CA SER A 98 9.29 -39.04 45.27
C SER A 98 8.23 -39.21 44.16
N GLY A 99 8.68 -39.09 42.90
CA GLY A 99 7.95 -39.51 41.70
C GLY A 99 8.27 -38.71 40.44
N GLU A 100 9.55 -38.40 40.19
CA GLU A 100 9.95 -37.44 39.15
C GLU A 100 9.96 -38.02 37.72
N ASP A 101 10.29 -39.31 37.51
CA ASP A 101 10.68 -39.76 36.18
C ASP A 101 9.53 -39.98 35.17
N GLU A 102 8.40 -40.57 35.59
CA GLU A 102 7.36 -40.97 34.64
C GLU A 102 6.48 -39.79 34.17
N THR A 103 6.29 -38.78 35.02
CA THR A 103 5.50 -37.59 34.68
C THR A 103 6.28 -36.58 33.82
N LEU A 104 7.60 -36.48 34.01
CA LEU A 104 8.49 -35.68 33.16
C LEU A 104 8.56 -36.27 31.73
N TYR A 105 8.68 -37.58 31.59
CA TYR A 105 8.76 -38.25 30.28
C TYR A 105 7.48 -38.10 29.44
N ARG A 106 6.29 -38.33 30.02
CA ARG A 106 5.00 -38.13 29.30
C ARG A 106 4.79 -36.67 28.89
N ARG A 107 5.24 -35.72 29.72
CA ARG A 107 5.18 -34.27 29.42
C ARG A 107 6.16 -33.86 28.34
N ALA A 108 7.39 -34.37 28.35
CA ALA A 108 8.36 -34.12 27.28
C ALA A 108 7.82 -34.62 25.92
N LYS A 109 7.16 -35.79 25.89
CA LYS A 109 6.52 -36.34 24.69
C LYS A 109 5.31 -35.53 24.22
N ALA A 110 4.46 -35.06 25.14
CA ALA A 110 3.34 -34.17 24.83
C ALA A 110 3.81 -32.79 24.33
N LYS A 111 4.86 -32.23 24.94
CA LYS A 111 5.49 -30.97 24.54
C LYS A 111 6.18 -31.10 23.18
N ARG A 112 6.80 -32.24 22.88
CA ARG A 112 7.38 -32.55 21.56
C ARG A 112 6.30 -32.70 20.50
N ARG A 113 5.18 -33.39 20.78
CA ARG A 113 4.01 -33.45 19.88
C ARG A 113 3.35 -32.09 19.66
N ALA A 114 3.21 -31.27 20.70
CA ALA A 114 2.69 -29.91 20.61
C ALA A 114 3.65 -28.99 19.84
N LYS A 115 4.98 -29.17 20.00
CA LYS A 115 6.00 -28.44 19.24
C LYS A 115 5.97 -28.84 17.76
N ILE A 116 5.86 -30.14 17.44
CA ILE A 116 5.75 -30.64 16.05
C ILE A 116 4.43 -30.19 15.41
N LYS A 117 3.31 -30.27 16.14
CA LYS A 117 2.01 -29.78 15.65
C LYS A 117 2.01 -28.26 15.48
N GLY A 118 2.63 -27.52 16.40
CA GLY A 118 2.85 -26.08 16.28
C GLY A 118 3.81 -25.71 15.16
N TRP A 119 4.77 -26.58 14.81
CA TRP A 119 5.68 -26.41 13.68
C TRP A 119 4.94 -26.56 12.34
N LEU A 120 3.99 -27.51 12.26
CA LEU A 120 3.09 -27.70 11.10
C LEU A 120 2.03 -26.59 10.99
N GLU A 121 1.52 -26.07 12.12
CA GLU A 121 0.56 -24.96 12.14
C GLU A 121 1.24 -23.59 11.89
N ASN A 122 2.55 -23.46 12.15
CA ASN A 122 3.36 -22.27 11.91
C ASN A 122 4.31 -22.42 10.70
N TYR A 123 3.82 -22.93 9.56
CA TYR A 123 4.61 -22.95 8.30
C TYR A 123 5.10 -21.55 7.86
N VAL A 124 4.52 -20.48 8.44
CA VAL A 124 4.86 -19.08 8.20
C VAL A 124 5.96 -18.56 9.14
N PHE A 125 6.28 -19.24 10.26
CA PHE A 125 7.22 -18.75 11.26
C PHE A 125 8.18 -19.86 11.70
N ILE A 126 9.31 -20.00 10.99
CA ILE A 126 10.39 -20.89 11.39
C ILE A 126 11.48 -20.04 12.07
N ASN A 127 11.67 -20.25 13.37
CA ASN A 127 12.67 -19.52 14.18
C ASN A 127 13.94 -20.36 14.35
N PHE A 128 15.07 -19.79 13.96
CA PHE A 128 16.40 -20.31 14.26
C PHE A 128 17.08 -19.35 15.23
N SER A 129 17.20 -19.74 16.50
CA SER A 129 18.08 -19.04 17.44
C SER A 129 19.52 -19.33 17.04
N LEU A 130 20.27 -18.30 16.66
CA LEU A 130 21.60 -18.44 16.05
C LEU A 130 22.71 -17.96 16.99
N VAL A 131 22.49 -16.85 17.69
CA VAL A 131 23.54 -16.15 18.44
C VAL A 131 22.96 -15.54 19.72
N ASP A 132 23.76 -15.55 20.80
CA ASP A 132 23.57 -14.69 21.96
C ASP A 132 24.27 -13.34 21.67
N PRO A 133 23.53 -12.26 21.35
CA PRO A 133 24.12 -10.99 20.96
C PRO A 133 24.59 -10.15 22.15
N ASP A 134 24.37 -10.58 23.40
CA ASP A 134 24.51 -9.70 24.57
C ASP A 134 25.92 -9.09 24.68
N ARG A 135 26.95 -9.90 24.42
CA ARG A 135 28.36 -9.45 24.41
C ARG A 135 28.65 -8.49 23.26
N PHE A 136 28.12 -8.77 22.08
CA PHE A 136 28.29 -7.92 20.91
C PHE A 136 27.63 -6.56 21.11
N PHE A 137 26.40 -6.53 21.64
CA PHE A 137 25.72 -5.28 21.98
C PHE A 137 26.43 -4.52 23.10
N THR A 138 26.96 -5.21 24.10
CA THR A 138 27.77 -4.56 25.15
C THR A 138 29.01 -3.88 24.58
N TRP A 139 29.69 -4.53 23.62
CA TRP A 139 30.85 -3.95 22.94
C TRP A 139 30.47 -2.78 22.01
N LEU A 140 29.34 -2.86 21.31
CA LEU A 140 28.89 -1.84 20.37
C LEU A 140 28.31 -0.60 21.07
N LEU A 141 27.70 -0.78 22.25
CA LEU A 141 26.96 0.25 22.97
C LEU A 141 27.71 1.57 23.18
N PRO A 142 29.01 1.60 23.57
CA PRO A 142 29.76 2.85 23.73
C PRO A 142 29.84 3.68 22.45
N TYR A 143 29.97 3.03 21.29
CA TYR A 143 30.12 3.71 19.99
C TYR A 143 28.81 4.29 19.46
N VAL A 144 27.68 3.68 19.82
CA VAL A 144 26.35 4.08 19.34
C VAL A 144 25.54 4.80 20.41
N ARG A 145 26.11 5.03 21.60
CA ARG A 145 25.43 5.73 22.71
C ARG A 145 24.93 7.12 22.32
N PHE A 146 25.57 7.76 21.35
CA PHE A 146 25.19 9.09 20.88
C PHE A 146 23.76 9.14 20.32
N PHE A 147 23.20 8.04 19.80
CA PHE A 147 21.85 7.98 19.25
C PHE A 147 20.76 8.37 20.28
N TRP A 148 20.99 8.13 21.57
CA TRP A 148 20.06 8.48 22.65
C TRP A 148 20.38 9.83 23.33
N THR A 149 21.33 10.60 22.80
CA THR A 149 21.65 11.93 23.33
C THR A 149 20.65 12.98 22.82
N ARG A 150 20.40 14.02 23.63
CA ARG A 150 19.49 15.11 23.24
C ARG A 150 19.95 15.82 21.96
N GLY A 151 21.26 16.01 21.79
CA GLY A 151 21.83 16.64 20.60
C GLY A 151 21.54 15.84 19.33
N PHE A 152 21.72 14.52 19.37
CA PHE A 152 21.38 13.66 18.24
C PHE A 152 19.88 13.65 17.95
N LEU A 153 19.02 13.60 18.97
CA LEU A 153 17.57 13.62 18.76
C LEU A 153 17.09 14.92 18.10
N ILE A 154 17.68 16.07 18.48
CA ILE A 154 17.39 17.35 17.81
C ILE A 154 17.88 17.32 16.36
N ALA A 155 19.11 16.86 16.12
CA ALA A 155 19.64 16.73 14.76
C ALA A 155 18.77 15.80 13.90
N TRP A 156 18.40 14.63 14.42
CA TRP A 156 17.50 13.67 13.79
C TRP A 156 16.15 14.30 13.45
N PHE A 157 15.58 15.10 14.35
CA PHE A 157 14.29 15.76 14.10
C PHE A 157 14.40 16.83 13.02
N LEU A 158 15.48 17.63 13.04
CA LEU A 158 15.75 18.63 12.00
C LEU A 158 15.97 17.97 10.63
N THR A 159 16.74 16.89 10.56
CA THR A 159 16.94 16.14 9.32
C THR A 159 15.65 15.45 8.86
N PHE A 160 14.80 15.01 9.78
CA PHE A 160 13.49 14.46 9.45
C PHE A 160 12.58 15.52 8.82
N CYS A 161 12.50 16.72 9.41
CA CYS A 161 11.75 17.83 8.83
C CYS A 161 12.28 18.21 7.43
N LEU A 162 13.60 18.26 7.25
CA LEU A 162 14.23 18.50 5.97
C LEU A 162 13.90 17.41 4.95
N ALA A 163 13.99 16.13 5.34
CA ALA A 163 13.65 15.00 4.48
C ALA A 163 12.18 15.04 4.05
N VAL A 164 11.25 15.35 4.96
CA VAL A 164 9.82 15.51 4.63
C VAL A 164 9.62 16.65 3.64
N TRP A 165 10.25 17.81 3.87
CA TRP A 165 10.18 18.94 2.94
C TRP A 165 10.70 18.60 1.54
N LEU A 166 11.86 17.92 1.45
CA LEU A 166 12.44 17.48 0.18
C LEU A 166 11.57 16.43 -0.52
N ALA A 167 10.99 15.47 0.22
CA ALA A 167 10.09 14.46 -0.32
C ALA A 167 8.81 15.08 -0.89
N ILE A 168 8.26 16.11 -0.24
CA ILE A 168 7.11 16.86 -0.76
C ILE A 168 7.50 17.60 -2.06
N GLY A 169 8.70 18.19 -2.11
CA GLY A 169 9.23 18.86 -3.31
C GLY A 169 9.40 17.92 -4.51
N HIS A 170 9.84 16.68 -4.28
CA HIS A 170 10.11 15.68 -5.32
C HIS A 170 8.99 14.63 -5.46
N ARG A 171 7.77 14.94 -5.01
CA ARG A 171 6.64 13.99 -5.00
C ARG A 171 6.33 13.37 -6.38
N GLY A 172 6.54 14.13 -7.46
CA GLY A 172 6.32 13.65 -8.82
C GLY A 172 7.27 12.52 -9.18
N GLU A 173 8.56 12.72 -8.96
CA GLU A 173 9.61 11.73 -9.21
C GLU A 173 9.46 10.50 -8.29
N LEU A 174 9.11 10.72 -7.02
CA LEU A 174 8.83 9.65 -6.08
C LEU A 174 7.63 8.79 -6.54
N ASN A 175 6.53 9.41 -6.98
CA ASN A 175 5.38 8.65 -7.47
C ASN A 175 5.71 7.84 -8.73
N TRP A 176 6.48 8.41 -9.65
CA TRP A 176 6.96 7.71 -10.85
C TRP A 176 7.87 6.53 -10.51
N GLY A 177 8.68 6.64 -9.46
CA GLY A 177 9.55 5.56 -8.98
C GLY A 177 8.78 4.37 -8.41
N LEU A 178 7.59 4.59 -7.83
CA LEU A 178 6.77 3.52 -7.23
C LEU A 178 6.33 2.50 -8.28
N ASP A 179 6.03 2.92 -9.51
CA ASP A 179 5.66 1.99 -10.59
C ASP A 179 6.79 1.03 -10.97
N ARG A 180 8.03 1.48 -10.80
CA ARG A 180 9.23 0.69 -11.14
C ARG A 180 9.67 -0.22 -10.00
N ILE A 181 9.17 -0.02 -8.77
CA ILE A 181 9.65 -0.74 -7.61
C ILE A 181 9.37 -2.25 -7.69
N LEU A 182 8.20 -2.61 -8.25
CA LEU A 182 7.75 -3.98 -8.45
C LEU A 182 8.20 -4.59 -9.79
N ALA A 183 9.00 -3.87 -10.58
CA ALA A 183 9.53 -4.41 -11.82
C ALA A 183 10.44 -5.63 -11.52
N PRO A 184 10.39 -6.71 -12.31
CA PRO A 184 11.13 -7.95 -12.03
C PRO A 184 12.63 -7.75 -11.75
N LYS A 185 13.29 -6.84 -12.49
CA LYS A 185 14.71 -6.51 -12.31
C LYS A 185 15.00 -5.83 -10.95
N ASN A 186 14.01 -5.14 -10.38
CA ASN A 186 14.14 -4.43 -9.12
C ASN A 186 13.76 -5.27 -7.89
N LEU A 187 13.07 -6.40 -8.10
CA LEU A 187 12.64 -7.28 -7.00
C LEU A 187 13.80 -7.79 -6.15
N LEU A 188 14.96 -8.08 -6.75
CA LEU A 188 16.14 -8.50 -5.99
C LEU A 188 16.66 -7.38 -5.06
N TYR A 189 16.76 -6.15 -5.57
CA TYR A 189 17.19 -5.01 -4.78
C TYR A 189 16.18 -4.69 -3.67
N LEU A 190 14.89 -4.79 -3.97
CA LEU A 190 13.82 -4.63 -2.99
C LEU A 190 13.91 -5.68 -1.88
N TRP A 191 14.14 -6.95 -2.24
CA TRP A 191 14.29 -8.05 -1.29
C TRP A 191 15.51 -7.86 -0.37
N VAL A 192 16.65 -7.46 -0.92
CA VAL A 192 17.84 -7.11 -0.14
C VAL A 192 17.59 -5.92 0.79
N ALA A 193 16.90 -4.87 0.30
CA ALA A 193 16.55 -3.71 1.12
C ALA A 193 15.66 -4.10 2.31
N ILE A 194 14.67 -4.98 2.11
CA ILE A 194 13.82 -5.51 3.20
C ILE A 194 14.67 -6.22 4.26
N ILE A 195 15.58 -7.09 3.87
CA ILE A 195 16.45 -7.81 4.81
C ILE A 195 17.29 -6.82 5.62
N ILE A 196 17.93 -5.86 4.96
CA ILE A 196 18.79 -4.86 5.62
C ILE A 196 17.98 -4.03 6.62
N VAL A 197 16.86 -3.45 6.18
CA VAL A 197 16.02 -2.58 7.02
C VAL A 197 15.49 -3.36 8.23
N LYS A 198 14.99 -4.59 8.03
CA LYS A 198 14.48 -5.40 9.14
C LYS A 198 15.56 -5.89 10.08
N THR A 199 16.75 -6.19 9.59
CA THR A 199 17.89 -6.50 10.46
C THR A 199 18.19 -5.30 11.35
N LEU A 200 18.38 -4.11 10.77
CA LEU A 200 18.69 -2.91 11.55
C LEU A 200 17.58 -2.53 12.54
N HIS A 201 16.32 -2.76 12.18
CA HIS A 201 15.16 -2.59 13.05
C HIS A 201 15.22 -3.48 14.30
N GLU A 202 15.50 -4.77 14.14
CA GLU A 202 15.63 -5.71 15.27
C GLU A 202 16.86 -5.41 16.14
N PHE A 203 17.97 -5.02 15.50
CA PHE A 203 19.15 -4.52 16.21
C PHE A 203 18.82 -3.28 17.04
N ALA A 204 17.99 -2.36 16.54
CA ALA A 204 17.59 -1.17 17.29
C ALA A 204 16.84 -1.51 18.58
N HIS A 205 15.93 -2.48 18.54
CA HIS A 205 15.25 -2.99 19.73
C HIS A 205 16.24 -3.56 20.75
N GLY A 206 17.13 -4.45 20.30
CA GLY A 206 18.14 -5.07 21.16
C GLY A 206 19.09 -4.06 21.80
N MET A 207 19.63 -3.14 20.99
CA MET A 207 20.54 -2.09 21.44
C MET A 207 19.87 -1.11 22.43
N THR A 208 18.61 -0.74 22.19
CA THR A 208 17.87 0.14 23.10
C THR A 208 17.56 -0.56 24.42
N CYS A 209 17.19 -1.85 24.37
CA CYS A 209 17.02 -2.67 25.58
C CYS A 209 18.32 -2.68 26.40
N LYS A 210 19.47 -2.90 25.75
CA LYS A 210 20.78 -2.90 26.39
C LYS A 210 21.18 -1.54 26.95
N TYR A 211 20.90 -0.45 26.24
CA TYR A 211 21.15 0.92 26.69
C TYR A 211 20.47 1.23 28.03
N PHE A 212 19.24 0.73 28.24
CA PHE A 212 18.50 0.90 29.50
C PHE A 212 18.82 -0.14 30.58
N GLY A 213 19.79 -1.04 30.33
CA GLY A 213 20.25 -2.04 31.29
C GLY A 213 19.54 -3.40 31.20
N GLY A 214 18.77 -3.65 30.14
CA GLY A 214 18.19 -4.97 29.87
C GLY A 214 19.18 -5.90 29.18
N GLU A 215 19.04 -7.21 29.42
CA GLU A 215 19.88 -8.23 28.77
C GLU A 215 19.20 -8.78 27.52
N VAL A 216 19.99 -9.15 26.50
CA VAL A 216 19.47 -9.70 25.25
C VAL A 216 20.20 -10.99 24.91
N HIS A 217 19.60 -12.12 25.28
CA HIS A 217 20.24 -13.44 25.20
C HIS A 217 19.88 -14.24 23.94
N GLU A 218 18.94 -13.75 23.13
CA GLU A 218 18.45 -14.50 21.97
C GLU A 218 18.26 -13.57 20.77
N MET A 219 19.07 -13.81 19.74
CA MET A 219 18.89 -13.25 18.40
C MET A 219 19.00 -14.35 17.35
N GLY A 220 18.14 -14.28 16.35
CA GLY A 220 18.01 -15.36 15.38
C GLY A 220 17.45 -14.93 14.04
N LEU A 221 17.28 -15.93 13.18
CA LEU A 221 16.64 -15.79 11.87
C LEU A 221 15.23 -16.35 11.95
N LEU A 222 14.26 -15.54 11.56
CA LEU A 222 12.87 -15.88 11.34
C LEU A 222 12.61 -15.94 9.82
N LEU A 223 12.21 -17.09 9.30
CA LEU A 223 11.69 -17.17 7.93
C LEU A 223 10.20 -16.85 7.92
N LEU A 224 9.84 -15.63 7.47
CA LEU A 224 8.46 -15.19 7.26
C LEU A 224 8.10 -15.32 5.79
N VAL A 225 7.26 -16.31 5.44
CA VAL A 225 6.90 -16.61 4.03
C VAL A 225 8.15 -16.74 3.15
N PHE A 226 9.11 -17.57 3.58
CA PHE A 226 10.42 -17.76 2.93
C PHE A 226 11.33 -16.53 2.85
N THR A 227 10.94 -15.38 3.41
CA THR A 227 11.81 -14.21 3.53
C THR A 227 12.58 -14.28 4.85
N PRO A 228 13.93 -14.28 4.81
CA PRO A 228 14.76 -14.27 6.01
C PRO A 228 14.68 -12.90 6.67
N CYS A 229 14.06 -12.84 7.85
CA CYS A 229 14.08 -11.69 8.73
C CYS A 229 14.88 -12.04 9.97
N PHE A 230 15.59 -11.09 10.58
CA PHE A 230 16.11 -11.32 11.92
C PHE A 230 14.99 -11.17 12.95
N TYR A 231 15.18 -11.71 14.15
CA TYR A 231 14.38 -11.38 15.31
C TYR A 231 15.29 -11.19 16.52
N CYS A 232 14.96 -10.23 17.38
CA CYS A 232 15.67 -9.96 18.61
C CYS A 232 14.72 -10.11 19.82
N ASN A 233 15.03 -11.02 20.74
CA ASN A 233 14.20 -11.23 21.92
C ASN A 233 14.45 -10.13 22.97
N VAL A 234 13.61 -9.10 22.97
CA VAL A 234 13.64 -7.99 23.94
C VAL A 234 12.70 -8.16 25.13
N SER A 235 12.37 -9.40 25.51
CA SER A 235 11.42 -9.66 26.59
C SER A 235 11.85 -9.09 27.96
N ASN A 236 13.15 -8.86 28.18
CA ASN A 236 13.64 -8.17 29.39
C ASN A 236 13.10 -6.73 29.54
N ALA A 237 12.64 -6.09 28.45
CA ALA A 237 12.03 -4.76 28.53
C ALA A 237 10.79 -4.73 29.43
N TRP A 238 10.10 -5.86 29.61
CA TRP A 238 8.93 -5.96 30.49
C TRP A 238 9.27 -5.76 31.97
N ILE A 239 10.54 -5.91 32.37
CA ILE A 239 10.99 -5.72 33.75
C ILE A 239 11.14 -4.23 34.09
N PHE A 240 11.34 -3.36 33.09
CA PHE A 240 11.57 -1.95 33.34
C PHE A 240 10.39 -1.29 34.06
N MET A 241 10.70 -0.66 35.20
CA MET A 241 9.73 0.04 36.04
C MET A 241 9.16 1.29 35.36
N GLU A 242 10.03 2.05 34.69
CA GLU A 242 9.65 3.29 34.02
C GLU A 242 8.99 3.02 32.67
N LYS A 243 7.78 3.55 32.47
CA LYS A 243 7.07 3.40 31.18
C LYS A 243 7.84 3.99 30.00
N SER A 244 8.60 5.06 30.24
CA SER A 244 9.41 5.74 29.21
C SER A 244 10.46 4.80 28.61
N LYS A 245 11.11 3.98 29.44
CA LYS A 245 12.13 3.01 29.00
C LYS A 245 11.52 1.92 28.14
N ARG A 246 10.36 1.38 28.55
CA ARG A 246 9.60 0.39 27.74
C ARG A 246 9.19 0.97 26.39
N LEU A 247 8.62 2.19 26.42
CA LEU A 247 8.19 2.90 25.23
C LEU A 247 9.33 3.14 24.24
N TRP A 248 10.52 3.50 24.74
CA TRP A 248 11.71 3.67 23.90
C TRP A 248 12.15 2.36 23.26
N VAL A 249 12.14 1.23 24.00
CA VAL A 249 12.46 -0.06 23.40
C VAL A 249 11.49 -0.38 22.26
N SER A 250 10.19 -0.22 22.45
CA SER A 250 9.21 -0.45 21.38
C SER A 250 9.30 0.58 20.24
N ALA A 251 9.66 1.83 20.51
CA ALA A 251 9.79 2.87 19.48
C ALA A 251 11.10 2.82 18.70
N SER A 252 12.12 2.13 19.22
CA SER A 252 13.47 2.15 18.63
C SER A 252 13.53 1.60 17.20
N GLY A 253 12.81 0.51 16.90
CA GLY A 253 12.73 -0.02 15.54
C GLY A 253 12.19 1.02 14.55
N ILE A 254 11.09 1.68 14.89
CA ILE A 254 10.49 2.78 14.09
C ILE A 254 11.47 3.95 13.96
N PHE A 255 12.10 4.37 15.05
CA PHE A 255 13.05 5.48 15.07
C PHE A 255 14.23 5.24 14.10
N PHE A 256 14.80 4.03 14.10
CA PHE A 256 15.90 3.68 13.21
C PHE A 256 15.44 3.45 11.76
N GLU A 257 14.25 2.86 11.51
CA GLU A 257 13.72 2.75 10.15
C GLU A 257 13.50 4.15 9.54
N VAL A 258 12.95 5.11 10.29
CA VAL A 258 12.78 6.50 9.82
C VAL A 258 14.14 7.17 9.63
N PHE A 259 15.15 6.88 10.44
CA PHE A 259 16.50 7.39 10.22
C PHE A 259 17.11 6.85 8.92
N ILE A 260 16.96 5.54 8.66
CA ILE A 260 17.41 4.92 7.41
C ILE A 260 16.68 5.55 6.21
N ALA A 261 15.37 5.79 6.31
CA ALA A 261 14.60 6.45 5.26
C ALA A 261 15.11 7.87 4.95
N GLN A 262 15.50 8.64 5.97
CA GLN A 262 16.09 9.97 5.78
C GLN A 262 17.42 9.90 5.03
N LEU A 263 18.34 9.03 5.48
CA LEU A 263 19.65 8.86 4.84
C LEU A 263 19.51 8.35 3.41
N ALA A 264 18.57 7.43 3.17
CA ALA A 264 18.31 6.89 1.85
C ALA A 264 17.69 7.95 0.91
N LEU A 265 16.81 8.83 1.40
CA LEU A 265 16.31 9.96 0.61
C LEU A 265 17.45 10.91 0.20
N PHE A 266 18.32 11.28 1.14
CA PHE A 266 19.47 12.15 0.84
C PHE A 266 20.43 11.46 -0.14
N GLY A 267 20.71 10.17 0.06
CA GLY A 267 21.51 9.37 -0.86
C GLY A 267 20.88 9.29 -2.26
N TRP A 268 19.56 9.15 -2.35
CA TRP A 268 18.82 9.14 -3.61
C TRP A 268 18.95 10.47 -4.36
N LEU A 269 18.80 11.60 -3.67
CA LEU A 269 18.92 12.94 -4.27
C LEU A 269 20.35 13.25 -4.74
N LEU A 270 21.36 12.70 -4.08
CA LEU A 270 22.77 12.94 -4.42
C LEU A 270 23.32 11.94 -5.46
N ALA A 271 22.72 10.75 -5.57
CA ALA A 271 23.21 9.70 -6.45
C ALA A 271 22.74 9.93 -7.90
N PRO A 272 23.64 9.82 -8.90
CA PRO A 272 23.26 9.89 -10.31
C PRO A 272 22.36 8.70 -10.69
N PRO A 273 21.56 8.82 -11.77
CA PRO A 273 20.70 7.74 -12.25
C PRO A 273 21.51 6.45 -12.49
N GLY A 274 21.14 5.37 -11.80
CA GLY A 274 21.86 4.10 -11.86
C GLY A 274 21.51 3.16 -10.70
N VAL A 275 22.29 2.08 -10.55
CA VAL A 275 22.06 1.03 -9.54
C VAL A 275 22.06 1.61 -8.12
N LEU A 276 23.00 2.51 -7.81
CA LEU A 276 23.10 3.12 -6.48
C LEU A 276 21.87 3.96 -6.14
N ASN A 277 21.39 4.76 -7.10
CA ASN A 277 20.15 5.52 -6.95
C ASN A 277 18.95 4.59 -6.72
N SER A 278 18.84 3.47 -7.46
CA SER A 278 17.78 2.48 -7.24
C SER A 278 17.85 1.81 -5.85
N ILE A 279 19.04 1.52 -5.34
CA ILE A 279 19.22 0.97 -3.98
C ILE A 279 18.73 1.95 -2.92
N PHE A 280 19.12 3.23 -3.03
CA PHE A 280 18.64 4.27 -2.11
C PHE A 280 17.13 4.46 -2.19
N TYR A 281 16.57 4.48 -3.40
CA TYR A 281 15.14 4.55 -3.60
C TYR A 281 14.42 3.38 -2.90
N ASN A 282 14.88 2.14 -3.11
CA ASN A 282 14.31 0.95 -2.48
C ASN A 282 14.43 0.97 -0.95
N LEU A 283 15.58 1.36 -0.40
CA LEU A 283 15.78 1.48 1.05
C LEU A 283 14.82 2.52 1.65
N MET A 284 14.72 3.68 1.02
CA MET A 284 13.81 4.75 1.43
C MET A 284 12.36 4.28 1.39
N THR A 285 11.91 3.66 0.29
CA THR A 285 10.52 3.19 0.16
C THR A 285 10.22 2.07 1.14
N VAL A 286 11.08 1.06 1.28
CA VAL A 286 10.88 -0.04 2.22
C VAL A 286 10.83 0.47 3.66
N ALA A 287 11.81 1.29 4.06
CA ALA A 287 11.88 1.81 5.42
C ALA A 287 10.68 2.73 5.73
N SER A 288 10.29 3.63 4.83
CA SER A 288 9.15 4.51 5.05
C SER A 288 7.80 3.79 5.01
N VAL A 289 7.52 3.00 3.97
CA VAL A 289 6.24 2.29 3.80
C VAL A 289 6.05 1.24 4.89
N SER A 290 7.09 0.44 5.18
CA SER A 290 7.00 -0.57 6.25
C SER A 290 6.79 0.09 7.61
N THR A 291 7.44 1.23 7.86
CA THR A 291 7.27 1.94 9.13
C THR A 291 5.88 2.52 9.25
N ILE A 292 5.46 3.35 8.29
CA ILE A 292 4.24 4.17 8.42
C ILE A 292 2.97 3.31 8.36
N LEU A 293 2.89 2.38 7.40
CA LEU A 293 1.68 1.59 7.20
C LEU A 293 1.56 0.42 8.18
N PHE A 294 2.68 -0.21 8.56
CA PHE A 294 2.65 -1.44 9.36
C PHE A 294 3.21 -1.24 10.77
N ASN A 295 4.48 -0.85 10.92
CA ASN A 295 5.14 -0.87 12.23
C ASN A 295 4.65 0.22 13.18
N ALA A 296 4.59 1.48 12.74
CA ALA A 296 4.11 2.61 13.53
C ALA A 296 2.60 2.58 13.77
N ASN A 297 1.87 1.68 13.09
CA ASN A 297 0.44 1.57 13.22
C ASN A 297 0.03 0.83 14.51
N PRO A 298 -0.72 1.46 15.43
CA PRO A 298 -1.14 0.82 16.66
C PRO A 298 -2.20 -0.27 16.51
N LEU A 299 -2.91 -0.29 15.38
CA LEU A 299 -4.07 -1.15 15.12
C LEU A 299 -3.68 -2.57 14.70
N LEU A 300 -2.46 -2.76 14.19
CA LEU A 300 -1.91 -4.07 13.85
C LEU A 300 -0.87 -4.47 14.90
N ARG A 301 -0.67 -5.77 15.12
CA ARG A 301 0.22 -6.30 16.18
C ARG A 301 1.70 -6.21 15.77
N TYR A 302 2.16 -4.98 15.53
CA TYR A 302 3.54 -4.59 15.32
C TYR A 302 3.97 -3.63 16.46
N ASP A 303 5.06 -2.88 16.30
CA ASP A 303 5.64 -2.08 17.39
C ASP A 303 4.72 -0.97 17.88
N GLY A 304 3.98 -0.32 16.98
CA GLY A 304 2.98 0.70 17.29
C GLY A 304 1.90 0.17 18.24
N TYR A 305 1.54 -1.11 18.13
CA TYR A 305 0.61 -1.75 19.06
C TYR A 305 1.22 -1.89 20.45
N TYR A 306 2.49 -2.28 20.54
CA TYR A 306 3.19 -2.38 21.84
C TYR A 306 3.42 -0.99 22.45
N ILE A 307 3.74 0.02 21.64
CA ILE A 307 3.79 1.43 22.05
C ILE A 307 2.45 1.87 22.64
N LEU A 308 1.34 1.61 21.95
CA LEU A 308 0.01 1.96 22.45
C LEU A 308 -0.35 1.16 23.71
N ALA A 309 -0.06 -0.14 23.75
CA ALA A 309 -0.32 -1.00 24.89
C ALA A 309 0.47 -0.57 26.13
N ASP A 310 1.74 -0.21 25.96
CA ASP A 310 2.59 0.29 27.05
C ASP A 310 2.21 1.71 27.47
N PHE A 311 1.81 2.57 26.53
CA PHE A 311 1.33 3.92 26.82
C PHE A 311 0.02 3.92 27.59
N LEU A 312 -0.92 3.06 27.20
CA LEU A 312 -2.21 2.88 27.86
C LEU A 312 -2.11 2.05 29.14
N GLU A 313 -0.97 1.41 29.38
CA GLU A 313 -0.80 0.44 30.45
C GLU A 313 -1.86 -0.68 30.33
N MET A 314 -2.00 -1.27 29.15
CA MET A 314 -2.96 -2.35 28.88
C MET A 314 -2.25 -3.52 28.16
N PRO A 315 -1.61 -4.43 28.90
CA PRO A 315 -0.98 -5.59 28.29
C PRO A 315 -2.04 -6.46 27.59
N ASN A 316 -1.66 -7.08 26.46
CA ASN A 316 -2.57 -7.92 25.66
C ASN A 316 -3.86 -7.21 25.20
N LEU A 317 -3.80 -5.89 24.96
CA LEU A 317 -4.90 -5.06 24.45
C LEU A 317 -5.73 -5.73 23.34
N ARG A 318 -5.08 -6.34 22.33
CA ARG A 318 -5.78 -6.99 21.20
C ARG A 318 -6.58 -8.22 21.64
N LEU A 319 -6.02 -9.05 22.52
CA LEU A 319 -6.68 -10.25 23.01
C LEU A 319 -7.90 -9.86 23.87
N ASN A 320 -7.69 -8.94 24.81
CA ASN A 320 -8.74 -8.45 25.71
C ASN A 320 -9.85 -7.74 24.93
N SER A 321 -9.49 -6.92 23.93
CA SER A 321 -10.45 -6.30 23.02
C SER A 321 -11.24 -7.34 22.21
N THR A 322 -10.58 -8.36 21.67
CA THR A 322 -11.27 -9.43 20.92
C THR A 322 -12.24 -10.20 21.82
N MET A 323 -11.83 -10.54 23.05
CA MET A 323 -12.68 -11.19 24.04
C MET A 323 -13.88 -10.31 24.43
N TYR A 324 -13.66 -9.01 24.63
CA TYR A 324 -14.72 -8.06 24.96
C TYR A 324 -15.70 -7.86 23.80
N MET A 325 -15.21 -7.76 22.56
CA MET A 325 -16.06 -7.71 21.37
C MET A 325 -16.86 -9.00 21.19
N ALA A 326 -16.27 -10.16 21.49
CA ALA A 326 -16.99 -11.44 21.49
C ALA A 326 -18.07 -11.48 22.58
N TYR A 327 -17.81 -10.93 23.77
CA TYR A 327 -18.81 -10.76 24.83
C TYR A 327 -19.97 -9.88 24.37
N LEU A 328 -19.69 -8.73 23.76
CA LEU A 328 -20.71 -7.83 23.23
C LEU A 328 -21.53 -8.52 22.13
N ALA A 329 -20.90 -9.28 21.23
CA ALA A 329 -21.61 -10.07 20.24
C ALA A 329 -22.52 -11.12 20.89
N LYS A 330 -22.05 -11.88 21.89
CA LYS A 330 -22.90 -12.85 22.61
C LYS A 330 -24.10 -12.16 23.28
N ARG A 331 -23.89 -11.01 23.91
CA ARG A 331 -24.93 -10.28 24.66
C ARG A 331 -25.93 -9.56 23.76
N TYR A 332 -25.48 -8.87 22.71
CA TYR A 332 -26.33 -8.02 21.87
C TYR A 332 -26.75 -8.69 20.56
N LEU A 333 -25.84 -9.41 19.89
CA LEU A 333 -26.13 -10.08 18.62
C LEU A 333 -26.86 -11.42 18.84
N LEU A 334 -26.38 -12.25 19.78
CA LEU A 334 -26.99 -13.55 20.10
C LEU A 334 -28.02 -13.47 21.25
N ARG A 335 -28.16 -12.32 21.91
CA ARG A 335 -29.07 -12.09 23.06
C ARG A 335 -28.91 -13.10 24.20
N MET A 336 -27.70 -13.62 24.39
CA MET A 336 -27.38 -14.53 25.49
C MET A 336 -27.32 -13.78 26.82
N LYS A 337 -27.80 -14.40 27.90
CA LYS A 337 -27.68 -13.89 29.27
C LYS A 337 -26.26 -14.13 29.81
N VAL A 338 -25.27 -13.42 29.26
CA VAL A 338 -23.88 -13.50 29.74
C VAL A 338 -23.67 -12.47 30.85
N LYS A 339 -23.23 -12.92 32.03
CA LYS A 339 -22.86 -12.03 33.13
C LYS A 339 -21.72 -11.11 32.70
N ARG A 340 -21.83 -9.83 33.08
CA ARG A 340 -20.80 -8.83 32.81
C ARG A 340 -19.61 -9.09 33.73
N ASP A 341 -18.42 -8.98 33.20
CA ASP A 341 -17.22 -8.92 34.03
C ASP A 341 -17.12 -7.52 34.65
N GLU A 342 -17.42 -7.42 35.95
CA GLU A 342 -17.39 -6.18 36.70
C GLU A 342 -15.96 -5.74 37.06
N SER A 343 -14.98 -6.64 36.98
CA SER A 343 -13.57 -6.35 37.30
C SER A 343 -12.90 -5.37 36.33
N ILE A 344 -13.40 -5.25 35.10
CA ILE A 344 -12.82 -4.39 34.06
C ILE A 344 -13.31 -2.94 34.24
N PRO A 345 -12.44 -1.93 34.40
CA PRO A 345 -12.87 -0.53 34.53
C PRO A 345 -13.58 0.00 33.27
N VAL A 346 -14.47 0.99 33.44
CA VAL A 346 -15.25 1.58 32.32
C VAL A 346 -14.34 2.16 31.23
N ARG A 347 -13.25 2.82 31.62
CA ARG A 347 -12.25 3.37 30.69
C ARG A 347 -11.67 2.30 29.77
N GLU A 348 -11.28 1.14 30.31
CA GLU A 348 -10.70 0.05 29.52
C GLU A 348 -11.71 -0.56 28.57
N ARG A 349 -12.98 -0.66 29.00
CA ARG A 349 -14.06 -1.15 28.14
C ARG A 349 -14.24 -0.27 26.90
N ILE A 350 -14.18 1.05 27.05
CA ILE A 350 -14.28 1.99 25.92
C ILE A 350 -13.08 1.80 24.98
N VAL A 351 -11.87 1.71 25.54
CA VAL A 351 -10.64 1.45 24.76
C VAL A 351 -10.76 0.14 24.00
N PHE A 352 -11.24 -0.94 24.61
CA PHE A 352 -11.41 -2.24 23.97
C PHE A 352 -12.36 -2.20 22.78
N VAL A 353 -13.46 -1.45 22.88
CA VAL A 353 -14.42 -1.31 21.77
C VAL A 353 -13.83 -0.49 20.64
N ILE A 354 -13.27 0.68 20.95
CA ILE A 354 -12.67 1.58 19.93
C ILE A 354 -11.53 0.85 19.23
N TYR A 355 -10.58 0.29 19.99
CA TYR A 355 -9.46 -0.46 19.44
C TYR A 355 -9.92 -1.64 18.58
N GLY A 356 -10.88 -2.44 19.08
CA GLY A 356 -11.37 -3.62 18.37
C GLY A 356 -12.03 -3.28 17.04
N PHE A 357 -12.85 -2.23 17.03
CA PHE A 357 -13.50 -1.74 15.81
C PHE A 357 -12.49 -1.15 14.82
N CYS A 358 -11.62 -0.23 15.26
CA CYS A 358 -10.60 0.38 14.41
C CYS A 358 -9.62 -0.67 13.85
N SER A 359 -9.15 -1.60 14.69
CA SER A 359 -8.24 -2.69 14.27
C SER A 359 -8.86 -3.60 13.23
N PHE A 360 -10.14 -3.94 13.39
CA PHE A 360 -10.87 -4.76 12.43
C PHE A 360 -10.96 -4.09 11.05
N TRP A 361 -11.44 -2.85 10.99
CA TRP A 361 -11.62 -2.12 9.74
C TRP A 361 -10.31 -1.75 9.07
N TYR A 362 -9.32 -1.31 9.85
CA TYR A 362 -8.00 -1.00 9.33
C TYR A 362 -7.36 -2.23 8.66
N ARG A 363 -7.48 -3.41 9.28
CA ARG A 363 -7.00 -4.66 8.69
C ARG A 363 -7.70 -4.97 7.36
N ILE A 364 -9.03 -4.77 7.28
CA ILE A 364 -9.78 -4.99 6.04
C ILE A 364 -9.27 -4.06 4.93
N ILE A 365 -9.12 -2.76 5.23
CA ILE A 365 -8.67 -1.75 4.26
C ILE A 365 -7.27 -2.09 3.74
N ILE A 366 -6.33 -2.42 4.63
CA ILE A 366 -4.96 -2.76 4.21
C ILE A 366 -4.92 -4.05 3.40
N VAL A 367 -5.64 -5.10 3.82
CA VAL A 367 -5.64 -6.36 3.08
C VAL A 367 -6.25 -6.19 1.69
N ILE A 368 -7.39 -5.50 1.58
CA ILE A 368 -8.00 -5.20 0.27
C ILE A 368 -7.05 -4.35 -0.57
N GLY A 369 -6.42 -3.31 0.01
CA GLY A 369 -5.46 -2.46 -0.69
C GLY A 369 -4.26 -3.25 -1.23
N ILE A 370 -3.66 -4.13 -0.43
CA ILE A 370 -2.56 -5.01 -0.85
C ILE A 370 -3.03 -5.94 -1.98
N VAL A 371 -4.20 -6.56 -1.85
CA VAL A 371 -4.77 -7.45 -2.87
C VAL A 371 -4.98 -6.70 -4.19
N VAL A 372 -5.56 -5.50 -4.16
CA VAL A 372 -5.78 -4.68 -5.37
C VAL A 372 -4.45 -4.29 -6.02
N ILE A 373 -3.48 -3.82 -5.23
CA ILE A 373 -2.14 -3.46 -5.73
C ILE A 373 -1.47 -4.68 -6.37
N VAL A 374 -1.47 -5.82 -5.69
CA VAL A 374 -0.84 -7.04 -6.20
C VAL A 374 -1.59 -7.57 -7.42
N ALA A 375 -2.93 -7.58 -7.43
CA ALA A 375 -3.73 -8.02 -8.57
C ALA A 375 -3.53 -7.15 -9.81
N SER A 376 -3.33 -5.84 -9.64
CA SER A 376 -3.06 -4.92 -10.75
C SER A 376 -1.73 -5.21 -11.47
N ARG A 377 -0.78 -5.89 -10.81
CA ARG A 377 0.55 -6.20 -11.36
C ARG A 377 0.77 -7.68 -11.65
N PHE A 378 0.18 -8.54 -10.83
CA PHE A 378 0.32 -9.99 -10.83
C PHE A 378 -1.06 -10.63 -10.65
N LEU A 379 -1.88 -10.64 -11.70
CA LEU A 379 -3.28 -11.07 -11.64
C LEU A 379 -3.46 -12.43 -10.93
N VAL A 380 -2.67 -13.44 -11.30
CA VAL A 380 -2.78 -14.80 -10.71
C VAL A 380 -2.51 -14.78 -9.21
N ILE A 381 -1.45 -14.09 -8.77
CA ILE A 381 -1.07 -13.99 -7.35
C ILE A 381 -2.11 -13.16 -6.60
N GLY A 382 -2.57 -12.05 -7.19
CA GLY A 382 -3.59 -11.19 -6.60
C GLY A 382 -4.92 -11.89 -6.41
N VAL A 383 -5.39 -12.65 -7.41
CA VAL A 383 -6.63 -13.46 -7.30
C VAL A 383 -6.47 -14.56 -6.25
N ALA A 384 -5.32 -15.25 -6.22
CA ALA A 384 -5.06 -16.27 -5.21
C ALA A 384 -5.08 -15.69 -3.79
N LEU A 385 -4.44 -14.53 -3.58
CA LEU A 385 -4.49 -13.79 -2.31
C LEU A 385 -5.90 -13.31 -1.99
N ALA A 386 -6.65 -12.82 -2.97
CA ALA A 386 -8.04 -12.39 -2.78
C ALA A 386 -8.93 -13.52 -2.28
N ILE A 387 -8.82 -14.71 -2.88
CA ILE A 387 -9.56 -15.91 -2.46
C ILE A 387 -9.17 -16.32 -1.04
N LEU A 388 -7.86 -16.35 -0.74
CA LEU A 388 -7.35 -16.70 0.58
C LEU A 388 -7.84 -15.72 1.66
N GLU A 389 -7.76 -14.42 1.40
CA GLU A 389 -8.17 -13.38 2.35
C GLU A 389 -9.69 -13.32 2.49
N ALA A 390 -10.45 -13.52 1.41
CA ALA A 390 -11.89 -13.69 1.48
C ALA A 390 -12.26 -14.90 2.37
N TRP A 391 -11.55 -16.02 2.23
CA TRP A 391 -11.73 -17.18 3.12
C TRP A 391 -11.47 -16.84 4.59
N ILE A 392 -10.39 -16.12 4.89
CA ILE A 392 -9.99 -15.79 6.28
C ILE A 392 -10.90 -14.73 6.90
N LEU A 393 -11.28 -13.69 6.16
CA LEU A 393 -12.01 -12.52 6.65
C LEU A 393 -13.53 -12.70 6.62
N LEU A 394 -14.07 -13.37 5.60
CA LEU A 394 -15.50 -13.52 5.41
C LEU A 394 -15.98 -14.92 5.80
N PHE A 395 -15.44 -15.97 5.17
CA PHE A 395 -16.01 -17.31 5.30
C PHE A 395 -15.68 -17.99 6.65
N ARG A 396 -14.42 -17.94 7.09
CA ARG A 396 -13.97 -18.62 8.32
C ARG A 396 -14.69 -18.11 9.58
N PRO A 397 -14.89 -16.80 9.81
CA PRO A 397 -15.66 -16.30 10.95
C PRO A 397 -17.13 -16.73 10.88
N VAL A 398 -17.75 -16.70 9.70
CA VAL A 398 -19.14 -17.15 9.50
C VAL A 398 -19.28 -18.63 9.84
N VAL A 399 -18.41 -19.49 9.31
CA VAL A 399 -18.42 -20.94 9.61
C VAL A 399 -18.19 -21.20 11.11
N ARG A 400 -17.27 -20.49 11.76
CA ARG A 400 -17.03 -20.62 13.20
C ARG A 400 -18.22 -20.19 14.03
N THR A 401 -18.85 -19.06 13.70
CA THR A 401 -20.05 -18.57 14.37
C THR A 401 -21.22 -19.53 14.16
N PHE A 402 -21.42 -20.04 12.94
CA PHE A 402 -22.44 -21.05 12.64
C PHE A 402 -22.22 -22.32 13.48
N LYS A 403 -21.00 -22.86 13.49
CA LYS A 403 -20.66 -24.03 14.32
C LYS A 403 -20.87 -23.76 15.81
N TYR A 404 -20.50 -22.58 16.30
CA TYR A 404 -20.73 -22.20 17.69
C TYR A 404 -22.22 -22.12 18.03
N VAL A 405 -23.03 -21.44 17.20
CA VAL A 405 -24.48 -21.30 17.44
C VAL A 405 -25.19 -22.66 17.37
N TYR A 406 -24.81 -23.53 16.43
CA TYR A 406 -25.49 -24.80 16.20
C TYR A 406 -25.04 -25.91 17.17
N PHE A 407 -23.75 -26.04 17.44
CA PHE A 407 -23.19 -27.16 18.22
C PHE A 407 -22.86 -26.82 19.68
N SER A 408 -22.78 -25.55 20.07
CA SER A 408 -22.46 -25.20 21.47
C SER A 408 -23.65 -25.50 22.41
N PRO A 409 -23.40 -26.09 23.58
CA PRO A 409 -24.40 -26.20 24.65
C PRO A 409 -24.82 -24.83 25.20
N GLU A 410 -23.91 -23.84 25.18
CA GLU A 410 -24.16 -22.50 25.73
C GLU A 410 -25.31 -21.76 25.00
N THR A 411 -25.57 -22.10 23.74
CA THR A 411 -26.58 -21.43 22.91
C THR A 411 -27.92 -22.16 22.88
N ALA A 412 -28.07 -23.29 23.58
CA ALA A 412 -29.26 -24.14 23.49
C ALA A 412 -30.57 -23.37 23.76
N GLU A 413 -30.59 -22.47 24.75
CA GLU A 413 -31.78 -21.67 25.11
C GLU A 413 -32.16 -20.60 24.06
N VAL A 414 -31.21 -20.12 23.28
CA VAL A 414 -31.39 -18.98 22.35
C VAL A 414 -31.16 -19.35 20.88
N ARG A 415 -30.92 -20.64 20.58
CA ARG A 415 -30.45 -21.13 19.27
C ARG A 415 -31.37 -20.71 18.14
N THR A 416 -32.66 -20.99 18.25
CA THR A 416 -33.66 -20.71 17.20
C THR A 416 -33.76 -19.20 16.91
N LYS A 417 -33.77 -18.37 17.96
CA LYS A 417 -33.81 -16.91 17.82
C LYS A 417 -32.52 -16.37 17.19
N SER A 418 -31.37 -16.89 17.63
CA SER A 418 -30.05 -16.49 17.11
C SER A 418 -29.89 -16.81 15.63
N ILE A 419 -30.37 -17.98 15.18
CA ILE A 419 -30.36 -18.37 13.77
C ILE A 419 -31.30 -17.46 12.96
N ALA A 420 -32.52 -17.20 13.45
CA ALA A 420 -33.47 -16.31 12.77
C ALA A 420 -32.91 -14.89 12.59
N TYR A 421 -32.29 -14.32 13.62
CA TYR A 421 -31.63 -13.00 13.52
C TYR A 421 -30.41 -13.02 12.59
N GLY A 422 -29.62 -14.10 12.61
CA GLY A 422 -28.50 -14.29 11.69
C GLY A 422 -28.96 -14.32 10.23
N CYS A 423 -30.01 -15.08 9.92
CA CYS A 423 -30.60 -15.12 8.57
C CYS A 423 -31.20 -13.77 8.19
N GLY A 424 -31.92 -13.10 9.09
CA GLY A 424 -32.46 -11.76 8.84
C GLY A 424 -31.37 -10.74 8.52
N ALA A 425 -30.28 -10.72 9.30
CA ALA A 425 -29.14 -9.86 9.05
C ALA A 425 -28.45 -10.16 7.72
N ALA A 426 -28.33 -11.45 7.34
CA ALA A 426 -27.78 -11.84 6.04
C ALA A 426 -28.65 -11.37 4.87
N VAL A 427 -29.98 -11.51 4.98
CA VAL A 427 -30.92 -10.99 3.96
C VAL A 427 -30.79 -9.48 3.83
N VAL A 428 -30.78 -8.74 4.95
CA VAL A 428 -30.58 -7.28 4.93
C VAL A 428 -29.25 -6.92 4.27
N LEU A 429 -28.16 -7.62 4.58
CA LEU A 429 -26.87 -7.38 3.97
C LEU A 429 -26.89 -7.64 2.45
N ILE A 430 -27.52 -8.72 2.00
CA ILE A 430 -27.67 -9.03 0.56
C ILE A 430 -28.50 -7.94 -0.14
N VAL A 431 -29.58 -7.48 0.48
CA VAL A 431 -30.40 -6.39 -0.08
C VAL A 431 -29.60 -5.09 -0.16
N VAL A 432 -28.87 -4.72 0.90
CA VAL A 432 -28.03 -3.52 0.91
C VAL A 432 -26.93 -3.59 -0.16
N LEU A 433 -26.25 -4.74 -0.28
CA LEU A 433 -25.21 -4.94 -1.29
C LEU A 433 -25.78 -5.00 -2.72
N GLY A 434 -26.96 -5.58 -2.92
CA GLY A 434 -27.63 -5.63 -4.22
C GLY A 434 -28.20 -4.27 -4.66
N LEU A 435 -28.60 -3.43 -3.70
CA LEU A 435 -29.01 -2.03 -3.96
C LEU A 435 -27.81 -1.09 -4.11
N TRP A 436 -26.61 -1.49 -3.67
CA TRP A 436 -25.38 -0.72 -3.84
C TRP A 436 -24.93 -0.78 -5.31
N ARG A 437 -25.32 0.22 -6.09
CA ARG A 437 -24.75 0.47 -7.42
C ARG A 437 -23.44 1.23 -7.24
N ALA A 438 -22.32 0.53 -7.28
CA ALA A 438 -21.02 1.19 -7.33
C ALA A 438 -20.92 1.98 -8.65
N PRO A 439 -20.50 3.26 -8.64
CA PRO A 439 -20.32 4.01 -9.87
C PRO A 439 -19.23 3.33 -10.69
N HIS A 440 -19.61 2.77 -11.84
CA HIS A 440 -18.70 2.16 -12.80
C HIS A 440 -18.23 3.25 -13.75
N SER A 441 -16.93 3.49 -13.86
CA SER A 441 -16.35 4.46 -14.78
C SER A 441 -15.37 3.76 -15.72
N ILE A 442 -15.55 3.91 -17.02
CA ILE A 442 -14.63 3.40 -18.03
C ILE A 442 -13.66 4.53 -18.37
N THR A 443 -12.35 4.25 -18.33
CA THR A 443 -11.32 5.21 -18.74
C THR A 443 -10.80 4.80 -20.11
N ALA A 444 -10.99 5.66 -21.11
CA ALA A 444 -10.60 5.40 -22.50
C ALA A 444 -9.78 6.56 -23.06
N THR A 445 -8.92 6.25 -24.04
CA THR A 445 -8.17 7.27 -24.78
C THR A 445 -9.09 7.93 -25.79
N CYS A 446 -9.01 9.24 -25.94
CA CYS A 446 -9.82 9.98 -26.90
C CYS A 446 -8.96 10.83 -27.83
N VAL A 447 -9.46 11.02 -29.06
CA VAL A 447 -8.91 11.94 -30.06
C VAL A 447 -9.89 13.09 -30.22
N VAL A 448 -9.37 14.31 -30.11
CA VAL A 448 -10.15 15.54 -30.30
C VAL A 448 -9.93 16.02 -31.74
N GLU A 449 -10.98 15.97 -32.55
CA GLU A 449 -10.96 16.42 -33.94
C GLU A 449 -11.94 17.59 -34.12
N PRO A 450 -11.61 18.65 -34.86
CA PRO A 450 -12.57 19.69 -35.21
C PRO A 450 -13.68 19.12 -36.09
N ILE A 451 -14.94 19.54 -35.86
CA ILE A 451 -16.10 19.02 -36.60
C ILE A 451 -16.04 19.42 -38.07
N ASP A 452 -15.71 20.68 -38.36
CA ASP A 452 -15.52 21.18 -39.71
C ASP A 452 -14.03 21.31 -40.02
N MET A 453 -13.48 20.28 -40.66
CA MET A 453 -12.11 20.23 -41.14
C MET A 453 -12.10 20.12 -42.66
N LYS A 454 -11.33 20.98 -43.32
CA LYS A 454 -11.11 20.93 -44.77
C LYS A 454 -9.66 20.60 -45.08
N VAL A 455 -9.49 19.56 -45.89
CA VAL A 455 -8.22 19.17 -46.47
C VAL A 455 -8.04 19.91 -47.79
N ILE A 456 -7.01 20.74 -47.85
CA ILE A 456 -6.72 21.61 -49.00
C ILE A 456 -5.65 20.93 -49.86
N ARG A 457 -5.98 20.75 -51.13
CA ARG A 457 -5.14 20.06 -52.12
C ARG A 457 -4.77 20.99 -53.26
N ALA A 458 -3.56 20.83 -53.79
CA ALA A 458 -3.13 21.58 -54.97
C ALA A 458 -3.92 21.13 -56.21
N LYS A 459 -4.58 22.06 -56.90
CA LYS A 459 -5.29 21.76 -58.15
C LYS A 459 -4.38 21.69 -59.37
N THR A 460 -3.27 22.44 -59.30
CA THR A 460 -2.28 22.59 -60.36
C THR A 460 -0.88 22.35 -59.76
N PRO A 461 0.02 21.65 -60.47
CA PRO A 461 1.37 21.41 -59.97
C PRO A 461 2.21 22.69 -60.01
N GLY A 462 3.15 22.83 -59.09
CA GLY A 462 4.07 23.96 -59.04
C GLY A 462 5.03 23.89 -57.85
N PHE A 463 6.03 24.75 -57.83
CA PHE A 463 6.93 24.93 -56.70
C PHE A 463 6.34 25.95 -55.71
N VAL A 464 6.44 25.69 -54.41
CA VAL A 464 5.98 26.64 -53.40
C VAL A 464 6.95 27.81 -53.35
N SER A 465 6.50 28.97 -53.85
CA SER A 465 7.29 30.21 -53.87
C SER A 465 7.21 30.95 -52.53
N LYS A 466 6.02 30.97 -51.91
CA LYS A 466 5.81 31.62 -50.61
C LYS A 466 4.73 30.94 -49.77
N VAL A 467 5.01 30.83 -48.48
CA VAL A 467 4.05 30.42 -47.43
C VAL A 467 3.54 31.66 -46.73
N HIS A 468 2.22 31.82 -46.64
CA HIS A 468 1.56 33.00 -46.05
C HIS A 468 0.90 32.74 -44.70
N ALA A 469 0.72 31.47 -44.33
CA ALA A 469 0.09 31.08 -43.07
C ALA A 469 1.00 30.14 -42.27
N HIS A 470 0.93 30.25 -40.95
CA HIS A 470 1.76 29.47 -40.02
C HIS A 470 0.94 28.39 -39.30
N GLU A 471 1.62 27.38 -38.78
CA GLU A 471 1.00 26.37 -37.92
C GLU A 471 0.31 27.05 -36.72
N ALA A 472 -0.90 26.59 -36.39
CA ALA A 472 -1.74 27.14 -35.32
C ALA A 472 -2.22 28.60 -35.54
N GLU A 473 -1.96 29.20 -36.70
CA GLU A 473 -2.51 30.51 -37.05
C GLU A 473 -3.99 30.41 -37.44
N ARG A 474 -4.78 31.41 -37.02
CA ARG A 474 -6.19 31.51 -37.41
C ARG A 474 -6.32 32.34 -38.68
N VAL A 475 -6.83 31.71 -39.74
CA VAL A 475 -7.01 32.30 -41.06
C VAL A 475 -8.50 32.51 -41.37
N ALA A 476 -8.80 33.58 -42.11
CA ALA A 476 -10.16 33.84 -42.60
C ALA A 476 -10.45 33.02 -43.87
N ALA A 477 -11.73 32.84 -44.19
CA ALA A 477 -12.13 32.31 -45.49
C ALA A 477 -11.57 33.18 -46.64
N ASN A 478 -11.07 32.53 -47.68
CA ASN A 478 -10.32 33.11 -48.81
C ASN A 478 -8.98 33.77 -48.47
N ALA A 479 -8.44 33.59 -47.25
CA ALA A 479 -7.09 34.01 -46.94
C ALA A 479 -6.06 33.15 -47.68
N ASP A 480 -4.91 33.75 -48.01
CA ASP A 480 -3.82 33.08 -48.70
C ASP A 480 -3.09 32.14 -47.76
N LEU A 481 -2.92 30.89 -48.19
CA LEU A 481 -2.12 29.91 -47.45
C LEU A 481 -0.76 29.77 -48.10
N LEU A 482 -0.75 29.53 -49.42
CA LEU A 482 0.44 29.24 -50.20
C LEU A 482 0.34 29.84 -51.59
N THR A 483 1.47 30.27 -52.13
CA THR A 483 1.59 30.67 -53.54
C THR A 483 2.54 29.72 -54.23
N LEU A 484 2.02 29.03 -55.25
CA LEU A 484 2.78 28.19 -56.14
C LEU A 484 3.30 29.02 -57.32
N GLU A 485 4.43 28.59 -57.87
CA GLU A 485 5.03 29.12 -59.08
C GLU A 485 5.24 27.97 -60.07
N ASN A 486 4.82 28.20 -61.31
CA ASN A 486 4.99 27.26 -62.41
C ASN A 486 5.45 28.04 -63.63
N GLU A 487 6.75 27.93 -63.91
CA GLU A 487 7.39 28.62 -65.04
C GLU A 487 6.82 28.12 -66.38
N ASP A 488 6.49 26.83 -66.51
CA ASP A 488 5.92 26.27 -67.74
C ASP A 488 4.57 26.90 -68.07
N LEU A 489 3.69 27.09 -67.07
CA LEU A 489 2.40 27.76 -67.27
C LEU A 489 2.56 29.24 -67.63
N SER A 490 3.52 29.92 -67.02
CA SER A 490 3.84 31.32 -67.33
C SER A 490 4.35 31.46 -68.76
N LEU A 491 5.21 30.54 -69.21
CA LEU A 491 5.70 30.47 -70.60
C LEU A 491 4.59 30.10 -71.58
N GLN A 492 3.68 29.20 -71.21
CA GLN A 492 2.52 28.84 -72.03
C GLN A 492 1.57 30.03 -72.21
N LEU A 493 1.31 30.80 -71.15
CA LEU A 493 0.49 32.01 -71.23
C LEU A 493 1.07 33.00 -72.25
N ILE A 494 2.37 33.31 -72.16
CA ILE A 494 3.04 34.22 -73.09
C ILE A 494 2.97 33.71 -74.54
N LYS A 495 3.13 32.40 -74.75
CA LYS A 495 3.03 31.79 -76.09
C LYS A 495 1.62 31.93 -76.67
N LEU A 496 0.58 31.64 -75.87
CA LEU A 496 -0.81 31.73 -76.30
C LEU A 496 -1.26 33.17 -76.54
N GLU A 497 -0.81 34.12 -75.72
CA GLU A 497 -1.07 35.54 -75.94
C GLU A 497 -0.47 36.03 -77.26
N LYS A 498 0.75 35.57 -77.59
CA LYS A 498 1.37 35.85 -78.90
C LYS A 498 0.62 35.20 -80.05
N ASP A 499 0.21 33.94 -79.93
CA ASP A 499 -0.55 33.26 -80.99
C ASP A 499 -1.90 33.95 -81.22
N LEU A 500 -2.59 34.39 -80.17
CA LEU A 500 -3.83 35.16 -80.29
C LEU A 500 -3.62 36.44 -81.12
N ILE A 501 -2.56 37.21 -80.84
CA ILE A 501 -2.21 38.41 -81.61
C ILE A 501 -1.93 38.07 -83.08
N LEU A 502 -1.27 36.95 -83.36
CA LEU A 502 -1.03 36.50 -84.74
C LEU A 502 -2.35 36.17 -85.46
N ARG A 503 -3.27 35.45 -84.80
CA ARG A 503 -4.60 35.13 -85.38
C ARG A 503 -5.44 36.37 -85.63
N GLU A 504 -5.39 37.36 -84.74
CA GLU A 504 -6.07 38.63 -84.94
C GLU A 504 -5.51 39.42 -86.13
N ARG A 505 -4.19 39.40 -86.32
CA ARG A 505 -3.55 40.00 -87.50
C ARG A 505 -3.89 39.26 -88.79
N GLU A 506 -3.93 37.93 -88.78
CA GLU A 506 -4.35 37.11 -89.93
C GLU A 506 -5.78 37.46 -90.38
N ILE A 507 -6.71 37.64 -89.43
CA ILE A 507 -8.08 38.06 -89.74
C ILE A 507 -8.11 39.42 -90.46
N ILE A 508 -7.31 40.39 -90.01
CA ILE A 508 -7.21 41.72 -90.64
C ILE A 508 -6.65 41.59 -92.06
N LEU A 509 -5.59 40.80 -92.25
CA LEU A 509 -4.95 40.58 -93.56
C LEU A 509 -5.93 39.94 -94.56
N TYR A 510 -6.59 38.84 -94.18
CA TYR A 510 -7.53 38.15 -95.08
C TYR A 510 -8.79 38.97 -95.36
N ARG A 511 -9.24 39.78 -94.39
CA ARG A 511 -10.34 40.74 -94.61
C ARG A 511 -9.95 41.82 -95.64
N GLY A 512 -8.70 42.27 -95.65
CA GLY A 512 -8.17 43.20 -96.66
C GLY A 512 -8.04 42.60 -98.06
N GLN A 513 -7.84 41.27 -98.17
CA GLN A 513 -7.73 40.55 -99.44
C GLN A 513 -9.08 40.11 -100.04
N GLY A 514 -10.18 40.18 -99.26
CA GLY A 514 -11.52 39.75 -99.71
C GLY A 514 -11.79 38.24 -99.63
N ASP A 515 -10.93 37.46 -98.95
CA ASP A 515 -11.11 36.01 -98.81
C ASP A 515 -12.00 35.65 -97.61
N ALA A 516 -13.32 35.56 -97.86
CA ALA A 516 -14.31 35.26 -96.83
C ALA A 516 -14.15 33.86 -96.19
N ALA A 517 -13.59 32.89 -96.92
CA ALA A 517 -13.37 31.54 -96.40
C ALA A 517 -12.24 31.53 -95.37
N MET A 518 -11.12 32.19 -95.69
CA MET A 518 -9.96 32.29 -94.79
C MET A 518 -10.23 33.17 -93.57
N VAL A 519 -11.07 34.22 -93.69
CA VAL A 519 -11.55 34.99 -92.53
C VAL A 519 -12.30 34.09 -91.55
N LYS A 520 -13.27 33.30 -92.02
CA LYS A 520 -14.07 32.42 -91.16
C LYS A 520 -13.23 31.31 -90.51
N LEU A 521 -12.23 30.80 -91.21
CA LEU A 521 -11.27 29.83 -90.64
C LEU A 521 -10.43 30.47 -89.54
N SER A 522 -9.90 31.67 -89.77
CA SER A 522 -9.06 32.40 -88.82
C SER A 522 -9.87 32.85 -87.58
N GLU A 523 -11.14 33.18 -87.73
CA GLU A 523 -12.05 33.46 -86.61
C GLU A 523 -12.26 32.24 -85.72
N ARG A 524 -12.40 31.03 -86.30
CA ARG A 524 -12.46 29.78 -85.53
C ARG A 524 -11.14 29.50 -84.79
N ALA A 525 -10.00 29.71 -85.46
CA ALA A 525 -8.69 29.57 -84.83
C ALA A 525 -8.51 30.55 -83.66
N ARG A 526 -8.95 31.80 -83.81
CA ARG A 526 -8.95 32.80 -82.73
C ARG A 526 -9.83 32.36 -81.55
N GLN A 527 -11.02 31.83 -81.82
CA GLN A 527 -11.89 31.31 -80.76
C GLN A 527 -11.27 30.12 -80.01
N GLN A 528 -10.52 29.26 -80.71
CA GLN A 528 -9.78 28.17 -80.07
C GLN A 528 -8.65 28.72 -79.19
N ALA A 529 -7.83 29.64 -79.72
CA ALA A 529 -6.75 30.27 -78.97
C ALA A 529 -7.25 31.00 -77.71
N LEU A 530 -8.42 31.65 -77.77
CA LEU A 530 -9.05 32.25 -76.60
C LEU A 530 -9.42 31.21 -75.53
N ARG A 531 -10.01 30.08 -75.91
CA ARG A 531 -10.34 29.01 -74.96
C ARG A 531 -9.09 28.43 -74.29
N ASP A 532 -8.03 28.22 -75.07
CA ASP A 532 -6.77 27.68 -74.55
C ASP A 532 -6.10 28.68 -73.59
N LEU A 533 -6.16 29.97 -73.93
CA LEU A 533 -5.66 31.06 -73.08
C LEU A 533 -6.48 31.21 -71.78
N ASP A 534 -7.80 31.13 -71.86
CA ASP A 534 -8.67 31.17 -70.67
C ASP A 534 -8.40 29.96 -69.75
N TRP A 535 -8.15 28.79 -70.32
CA TRP A 535 -7.78 27.59 -69.57
C TRP A 535 -6.46 27.75 -68.82
N VAL A 536 -5.41 28.26 -69.47
CA VAL A 536 -4.11 28.52 -68.81
C VAL A 536 -4.24 29.61 -67.76
N ARG A 537 -5.02 30.67 -68.01
CA ARG A 537 -5.29 31.72 -67.00
C ARG A 537 -5.97 31.16 -65.77
N GLN A 538 -6.93 30.25 -65.94
CA GLN A 538 -7.57 29.57 -64.82
C GLN A 538 -6.56 28.73 -64.03
N GLN A 539 -5.66 27.99 -64.69
CA GLN A 539 -4.63 27.23 -64.00
C GLN A 539 -3.64 28.10 -63.23
N ILE A 540 -3.29 29.28 -63.75
CA ILE A 540 -2.45 30.26 -63.07
C ILE A 540 -3.17 30.84 -61.85
N ALA A 541 -4.47 31.12 -61.95
CA ALA A 541 -5.27 31.56 -60.80
C ALA A 541 -5.32 30.48 -59.69
N GLU A 542 -5.30 29.20 -60.07
CA GLU A 542 -5.26 28.06 -59.15
C GLU A 542 -3.90 27.83 -58.47
N LEU A 543 -2.83 28.52 -58.90
CA LEU A 543 -1.53 28.52 -58.20
C LEU A 543 -1.61 29.24 -56.84
N ARG A 544 -2.63 30.08 -56.64
CA ARG A 544 -2.92 30.71 -55.35
C ARG A 544 -3.81 29.79 -54.52
N ILE A 545 -3.23 29.14 -53.52
CA ILE A 545 -3.96 28.24 -52.62
C ILE A 545 -4.52 29.06 -51.45
N VAL A 546 -5.84 29.08 -51.32
CA VAL A 546 -6.58 29.83 -50.30
C VAL A 546 -7.34 28.91 -49.36
N SER A 547 -7.65 29.40 -48.15
CA SER A 547 -8.49 28.68 -47.20
C SER A 547 -9.98 28.75 -47.61
N PRO A 548 -10.70 27.63 -47.75
CA PRO A 548 -12.13 27.66 -48.07
C PRO A 548 -13.02 28.04 -46.87
N ILE A 549 -12.48 27.95 -45.64
CA ILE A 549 -13.20 28.22 -44.39
C ILE A 549 -12.39 29.15 -43.49
N THR A 550 -13.06 29.80 -42.54
CA THR A 550 -12.39 30.50 -41.44
C THR A 550 -12.03 29.47 -40.37
N GLY A 551 -10.76 29.34 -40.00
CA GLY A 551 -10.32 28.30 -39.06
C GLY A 551 -8.85 28.40 -38.72
N THR A 552 -8.35 27.42 -37.97
CA THR A 552 -6.95 27.33 -37.58
C THR A 552 -6.21 26.36 -38.50
N VAL A 553 -4.98 26.71 -38.90
CA VAL A 553 -4.09 25.83 -39.65
C VAL A 553 -3.59 24.70 -38.76
N LEU A 554 -3.89 23.46 -39.16
CA LEU A 554 -3.59 22.23 -38.38
C LEU A 554 -2.41 21.44 -38.95
N THR A 555 -1.88 21.85 -40.11
CA THR A 555 -0.74 21.17 -40.72
C THR A 555 0.55 21.55 -39.99
N PRO A 556 1.29 20.58 -39.45
CA PRO A 556 2.53 20.86 -38.73
C PRO A 556 3.60 21.38 -39.70
N HIS A 557 4.35 22.39 -39.25
CA HIS A 557 5.47 22.97 -39.99
C HIS A 557 5.17 23.29 -41.46
N LEU A 558 4.05 23.97 -41.74
CA LEU A 558 3.64 24.36 -43.09
C LEU A 558 4.73 25.16 -43.84
N GLU A 559 5.53 25.94 -43.10
CA GLU A 559 6.71 26.67 -43.59
C GLU A 559 7.74 25.77 -44.28
N GLY A 560 7.87 24.51 -43.83
CA GLY A 560 8.81 23.55 -44.40
C GLY A 560 8.49 23.12 -45.83
N LEU A 561 7.33 23.51 -46.36
CA LEU A 561 6.98 23.34 -47.76
C LEU A 561 7.57 24.42 -48.66
N GLU A 562 8.19 25.47 -48.15
CA GLU A 562 8.82 26.49 -48.99
C GLU A 562 9.88 25.86 -49.92
N GLN A 563 9.92 26.29 -51.19
CA GLN A 563 10.80 25.73 -52.24
C GLN A 563 10.54 24.24 -52.58
N SER A 564 9.51 23.61 -52.02
CA SER A 564 9.16 22.22 -52.35
C SER A 564 8.26 22.14 -53.59
N TYR A 565 8.35 21.04 -54.34
CA TYR A 565 7.45 20.76 -55.46
C TYR A 565 6.17 20.09 -54.96
N VAL A 566 5.01 20.62 -55.37
CA VAL A 566 3.70 20.07 -55.03
C VAL A 566 3.01 19.58 -56.29
N GLY A 567 2.61 18.31 -56.29
CA GLY A 567 1.91 17.67 -57.41
C GLY A 567 0.40 17.97 -57.41
N ARG A 568 -0.24 17.80 -58.58
CA ARG A 568 -1.69 17.88 -58.69
C ARG A 568 -2.38 16.84 -57.80
N GLY A 569 -3.33 17.28 -56.98
CA GLY A 569 -4.07 16.46 -56.03
C GLY A 569 -3.37 16.19 -54.71
N GLN A 570 -2.11 16.63 -54.55
CA GLN A 570 -1.37 16.47 -53.30
C GLN A 570 -2.00 17.32 -52.19
N GLU A 571 -2.09 16.75 -51.00
CA GLU A 571 -2.52 17.45 -49.79
C GLU A 571 -1.42 18.41 -49.33
N VAL A 572 -1.81 19.66 -49.09
CA VAL A 572 -0.86 20.74 -48.80
C VAL A 572 -1.12 21.36 -47.43
N CYS A 573 -2.39 21.53 -47.05
CA CYS A 573 -2.76 22.15 -45.78
C CYS A 573 -4.09 21.58 -45.25
N ARG A 574 -4.24 21.51 -43.93
CA ARG A 574 -5.50 21.26 -43.23
C ARG A 574 -5.90 22.51 -42.46
N VAL A 575 -7.15 22.94 -42.62
CA VAL A 575 -7.72 24.04 -41.84
C VAL A 575 -8.98 23.51 -41.17
N GLY A 576 -9.14 23.77 -39.87
CA GLY A 576 -10.34 23.36 -39.14
C GLY A 576 -10.81 24.42 -38.15
N ASP A 577 -12.12 24.46 -37.91
CA ASP A 577 -12.71 25.32 -36.88
C ASP A 577 -12.58 24.64 -35.50
N MET A 578 -11.75 25.23 -34.63
CA MET A 578 -11.51 24.70 -33.29
C MET A 578 -12.56 25.16 -32.26
N THR A 579 -13.58 25.92 -32.66
CA THR A 579 -14.66 26.34 -31.74
C THR A 579 -15.63 25.20 -31.42
N THR A 580 -15.73 24.20 -32.31
CA THR A 580 -16.53 23.00 -32.11
C THR A 580 -15.69 21.76 -32.40
N ALA A 581 -15.60 20.85 -31.44
CA ALA A 581 -14.79 19.65 -31.54
C ALA A 581 -15.64 18.40 -31.31
N ALA A 582 -15.39 17.38 -32.12
CA ALA A 582 -15.84 16.02 -31.88
C ALA A 582 -14.77 15.30 -31.07
N ILE A 583 -15.20 14.62 -30.00
CA ILE A 583 -14.35 13.73 -29.22
C ILE A 583 -14.64 12.32 -29.69
N ARG A 584 -13.68 11.69 -30.37
CA ARG A 584 -13.76 10.27 -30.73
C ARG A 584 -13.12 9.47 -29.61
N ILE A 585 -13.92 8.65 -28.93
CA ILE A 585 -13.46 7.80 -27.83
C ILE A 585 -13.36 6.37 -28.37
N GLU A 586 -12.19 5.74 -28.22
CA GLU A 586 -12.03 4.33 -28.56
C GLU A 586 -12.38 3.48 -27.33
N VAL A 587 -13.49 2.75 -27.43
CA VAL A 587 -13.98 1.85 -26.38
C VAL A 587 -13.94 0.42 -26.90
N HIS A 588 -13.58 -0.53 -26.04
CA HIS A 588 -13.60 -1.95 -26.40
C HIS A 588 -15.04 -2.40 -26.67
N GLU A 589 -15.26 -3.29 -27.65
CA GLU A 589 -16.61 -3.73 -28.04
C GLU A 589 -17.44 -4.25 -26.86
N ASN A 590 -16.80 -4.98 -25.94
CA ASN A 590 -17.41 -5.51 -24.71
C ASN A 590 -17.94 -4.43 -23.74
N GLU A 591 -17.49 -3.18 -23.86
CA GLU A 591 -17.82 -2.09 -22.95
C GLU A 591 -18.81 -1.09 -23.59
N ILE A 592 -19.08 -1.22 -24.89
CA ILE A 592 -19.89 -0.23 -25.64
C ILE A 592 -21.32 -0.12 -25.12
N THR A 593 -21.89 -1.20 -24.58
CA THR A 593 -23.25 -1.22 -24.00
C THR A 593 -23.34 -0.50 -22.66
N ASP A 594 -22.21 -0.28 -22.00
CA ASP A 594 -22.13 0.33 -20.67
C ASP A 594 -21.74 1.81 -20.73
N VAL A 595 -21.53 2.36 -21.93
CA VAL A 595 -21.17 3.77 -22.14
C VAL A 595 -22.41 4.60 -22.42
N GLU A 596 -22.79 5.43 -21.44
CA GLU A 596 -23.73 6.54 -21.60
C GLU A 596 -22.93 7.86 -21.53
N VAL A 597 -22.96 8.68 -22.60
CA VAL A 597 -22.20 9.95 -22.73
C VAL A 597 -23.07 11.15 -22.42
#